data_AF-A0A9D5U3Q4-F1
#
_entry.id   AF-A0A9D5U3Q4-F1
#
_cell.length_a   1.000
_cell.length_b   1.000
_cell.length_c   1.000
_cell.angle_alpha   90.00
_cell.angle_beta   90.00
_cell.angle_gamma   90.00
#
_symmetry.space_group_name_H-M   'P 1'
#
loop_
_entity.id
_entity.type
_entity.pdbx_description
1 polymer ?
#
loop_
_entity_poly.entity_id
_entity_poly.type
_entity_poly.pdbx_seq_one_letter_code
_entity_poly.pdbx_strand_id
1 'polypeptide(L)'
;MAFTDLATVRLHTGLLDEERVPDELIEQRLADAHADILRDLAPAYAESTDAVLATAETELAAAYLLRSLALGAAFADKDLRSGDLTLRQRGRSGVLLAQAEAEERRAWGRLLPYLTKSAHPHRFTPVEPDGEGA
;
A
#
# COMPACT_ATOMS: atom_id res chain seq x y z
N MET A 1 17.18 -8.82 0.74
CA MET A 1 17.04 -7.77 1.77
C MET A 1 16.13 -6.72 1.18
N ALA A 2 15.23 -6.14 1.98
CA ALA A 2 14.37 -5.05 1.51
C ALA A 2 15.21 -3.90 0.92
N PHE A 3 14.67 -3.24 -0.09
CA PHE A 3 15.23 -2.05 -0.74
C PHE A 3 15.04 -0.79 0.12
N THR A 4 14.07 -0.78 1.04
CA THR A 4 13.81 0.29 2.00
C THR A 4 13.78 -0.23 3.45
N ASP A 5 13.61 0.69 4.41
CA ASP A 5 13.58 0.40 5.84
C ASP A 5 12.30 0.90 6.54
N LEU A 6 12.12 0.46 7.78
CA LEU A 6 10.97 0.81 8.61
C LEU A 6 10.84 2.33 8.82
N ALA A 7 11.96 3.01 9.09
CA ALA A 7 11.97 4.44 9.36
C ALA A 7 11.47 5.25 8.16
N THR A 8 11.85 4.83 6.95
CA THR A 8 11.43 5.46 5.69
C THR A 8 9.93 5.28 5.46
N VAL A 9 9.37 4.08 5.71
CA VAL A 9 7.92 3.83 5.60
C VAL A 9 7.13 4.65 6.63
N ARG A 10 7.63 4.75 7.86
CA ARG A 10 6.99 5.54 8.93
C ARG A 10 7.00 7.04 8.60
N LEU A 11 8.12 7.55 8.07
CA LEU A 11 8.24 8.94 7.61
C LEU A 11 7.31 9.23 6.42
N HIS A 12 7.26 8.34 5.42
CA HIS A 12 6.43 8.48 4.22
C HIS A 12 4.94 8.54 4.55
N THR A 13 4.49 7.68 5.46
CA THR A 13 3.07 7.59 5.84
C THR A 13 2.63 8.65 6.84
N GLY A 14 3.57 9.25 7.58
CA GLY A 14 3.27 10.20 8.66
C GLY A 14 2.54 9.56 9.86
N LEU A 15 2.50 8.23 9.93
CA LEU A 15 1.83 7.48 10.99
C LEU A 15 2.77 7.33 12.19
N LEU A 16 2.80 8.35 13.05
CA LEU A 16 3.71 8.43 14.19
C LEU A 16 3.19 7.74 15.47
N ASP A 17 1.94 7.29 15.48
CA ASP A 17 1.32 6.64 16.63
C ASP A 17 1.74 5.17 16.71
N GLU A 18 2.79 4.88 17.50
CA GLU A 18 3.35 3.55 17.72
C GLU A 18 2.38 2.57 18.37
N GLU A 19 1.41 3.04 19.18
CA GLU A 19 0.42 2.15 19.81
C GLU A 19 -0.59 1.63 18.79
N ARG A 20 -0.94 2.45 17.79
CA ARG A 20 -1.88 2.07 16.72
C ARG A 20 -1.22 1.44 15.52
N VAL A 21 0.04 1.76 15.29
CA VAL A 21 0.86 1.28 14.19
C VAL A 21 2.17 0.76 14.78
N PRO A 22 2.16 -0.48 15.30
CA PRO A 22 3.36 -1.08 15.87
C PRO A 22 4.39 -1.37 14.78
N ASP A 23 5.66 -1.34 15.14
CA ASP A 23 6.77 -1.55 14.22
C ASP A 23 6.69 -2.92 13.54
N GLU A 24 6.26 -3.96 14.27
CA GLU A 24 6.08 -5.30 13.73
C GLU A 24 5.07 -5.35 12.57
N LEU A 25 4.04 -4.49 12.60
CA LEU A 25 3.09 -4.38 11.51
C LEU A 25 3.77 -3.78 10.27
N ILE A 26 4.58 -2.73 10.44
CA ILE A 26 5.32 -2.09 9.35
C ILE A 26 6.31 -3.08 8.74
N GLU A 27 7.09 -3.78 9.57
CA GLU A 27 8.04 -4.80 9.11
C GLU A 27 7.35 -5.93 8.33
N GLN A 28 6.18 -6.39 8.80
CA GLN A 28 5.43 -7.41 8.09
C GLN A 28 4.95 -6.90 6.72
N ARG A 29 4.43 -5.67 6.64
CA ARG A 29 3.98 -5.10 5.36
C ARG A 29 5.14 -4.81 4.42
N LEU A 30 6.31 -4.45 4.96
CA LEU A 30 7.54 -4.27 4.20
C LEU A 30 8.02 -5.60 3.60
N ALA A 31 7.99 -6.69 4.38
CA ALA A 31 8.34 -8.03 3.88
C ALA A 31 7.38 -8.50 2.78
N ASP A 32 6.07 -8.26 2.94
CA ASP A 32 5.07 -8.58 1.92
C ASP A 32 5.31 -7.79 0.62
N ALA A 33 5.58 -6.48 0.73
CA ALA A 33 5.90 -5.64 -0.42
C ALA A 33 7.17 -6.10 -1.14
N HIS A 34 8.22 -6.42 -0.38
CA HIS A 34 9.47 -6.94 -0.93
C HIS A 34 9.26 -8.24 -1.71
N ALA A 35 8.50 -9.19 -1.14
CA ALA A 35 8.20 -10.46 -1.78
C ALA A 35 7.39 -10.29 -3.07
N ASP A 36 6.42 -9.37 -3.08
CA ASP A 36 5.63 -9.06 -4.28
C ASP A 36 6.47 -8.41 -5.37
N ILE A 37 7.38 -7.49 -5.02
CA ILE A 37 8.30 -6.88 -6.00
C ILE A 37 9.20 -7.95 -6.59
N LEU A 38 9.86 -8.76 -5.74
CA LEU A 38 10.80 -9.79 -6.19
C LEU A 38 10.16 -10.84 -7.10
N ARG A 39 8.87 -11.12 -6.96
CA ARG A 39 8.15 -12.05 -7.85
C ARG A 39 8.20 -11.60 -9.32
N ASP A 40 8.10 -10.29 -9.53
CA ASP A 40 7.87 -9.69 -10.85
C ASP A 40 9.11 -8.95 -11.39
N LEU A 41 10.09 -8.67 -10.52
CA LEU A 41 11.34 -7.96 -10.79
C LEU A 41 12.26 -8.74 -11.74
N ALA A 42 12.89 -8.04 -12.68
CA ALA A 42 13.91 -8.66 -13.52
C ALA A 42 15.12 -9.09 -12.68
N PRO A 43 15.70 -10.29 -12.90
CA PRO A 43 16.80 -10.81 -12.08
C PRO A 43 18.01 -9.87 -11.98
N ALA A 44 18.25 -9.04 -13.00
CA ALA A 44 19.32 -8.05 -13.02
C ALA A 44 19.20 -6.97 -11.91
N TYR A 45 18.01 -6.80 -11.33
CA TYR A 45 17.74 -5.79 -10.30
C TYR A 45 17.53 -6.38 -8.90
N ALA A 46 17.65 -7.71 -8.73
CA ALA A 46 17.34 -8.38 -7.45
C ALA A 46 18.21 -7.90 -6.27
N GLU A 47 19.43 -7.45 -6.54
CA GLU A 47 20.36 -6.87 -5.55
C GLU A 47 20.65 -5.38 -5.83
N SER A 48 19.76 -4.72 -6.58
CA SER A 48 19.94 -3.32 -6.93
C SER A 48 19.82 -2.41 -5.71
N THR A 49 20.61 -1.34 -5.71
CA THR A 49 20.55 -0.25 -4.72
C THR A 49 19.88 1.01 -5.30
N ASP A 50 19.14 0.85 -6.40
CA ASP A 50 18.43 1.94 -7.06
C ASP A 50 17.39 2.57 -6.12
N ALA A 51 17.51 3.88 -5.90
CA ALA A 51 16.60 4.65 -5.06
C ALA A 51 15.14 4.62 -5.54
N VAL A 52 14.91 4.37 -6.84
CA VAL A 52 13.56 4.21 -7.40
C VAL A 52 12.91 2.92 -6.89
N LEU A 53 13.67 1.83 -6.78
CA LEU A 53 13.18 0.56 -6.22
C LEU A 53 12.87 0.72 -4.73
N ALA A 54 13.75 1.40 -3.98
CA ALA A 54 13.50 1.73 -2.58
C ALA A 54 12.21 2.55 -2.42
N THR A 55 12.03 3.59 -3.24
CA THR A 55 10.83 4.43 -3.22
C THR A 55 9.57 3.63 -3.54
N ALA A 56 9.63 2.77 -4.57
CA ALA A 56 8.49 1.96 -4.96
C ALA A 56 8.12 0.92 -3.89
N GLU A 57 9.11 0.32 -3.23
CA GLU A 57 8.87 -0.58 -2.10
C GLU A 57 8.28 0.16 -0.90
N THR A 58 8.73 1.39 -0.62
CA THR A 58 8.11 2.24 0.42
C THR A 58 6.64 2.53 0.10
N GLU A 59 6.33 2.94 -1.13
CA GLU A 59 4.95 3.23 -1.58
C GLU A 59 4.08 1.95 -1.50
N LEU A 60 4.60 0.78 -1.89
CA LEU A 60 3.86 -0.48 -1.83
C LEU A 60 3.62 -0.95 -0.38
N ALA A 61 4.64 -0.86 0.49
CA ALA A 61 4.51 -1.16 1.91
C ALA A 61 3.48 -0.23 2.58
N ALA A 62 3.50 1.06 2.23
CA ALA A 62 2.52 2.04 2.69
C ALA A 62 1.10 1.67 2.24
N ALA A 63 0.90 1.25 0.98
CA ALA A 63 -0.39 0.78 0.50
C ALA A 63 -0.92 -0.40 1.34
N TYR A 64 -0.06 -1.38 1.63
CA TYR A 64 -0.43 -2.56 2.41
C TYR A 64 -0.73 -2.20 3.87
N LEU A 65 0.03 -1.27 4.44
CA LEU A 65 -0.23 -0.74 5.78
C LEU A 65 -1.57 -0.04 5.86
N LEU A 66 -1.85 0.88 4.94
CA LEU A 66 -3.11 1.61 4.88
C LEU A 66 -4.31 0.68 4.70
N ARG A 67 -4.18 -0.38 3.89
CA ARG A 67 -5.21 -1.41 3.73
C ARG A 67 -5.45 -2.20 5.02
N SER A 68 -4.41 -2.59 5.73
CA SER A 68 -4.52 -3.25 7.04
C SER A 68 -5.21 -2.35 8.07
N LEU A 69 -4.85 -1.07 8.11
CA LEU A 69 -5.49 -0.09 8.99
C LEU A 69 -6.95 0.16 8.60
N ALA A 70 -7.27 0.19 7.32
CA ALA A 70 -8.65 0.32 6.85
C ALA A 70 -9.51 -0.87 7.27
N LEU A 71 -8.97 -2.09 7.24
CA LEU A 71 -9.64 -3.29 7.74
C LEU A 71 -9.87 -3.19 9.24
N GLY A 72 -8.85 -2.81 10.02
CA GLY A 72 -8.99 -2.56 11.46
C GLY A 72 -10.05 -1.50 11.78
N ALA A 73 -10.03 -0.38 11.05
CA ALA A 73 -11.02 0.68 11.18
C ALA A 73 -12.43 0.19 10.79
N ALA A 74 -12.57 -0.65 9.76
CA ALA A 74 -13.86 -1.23 9.39
C ALA A 74 -14.42 -2.17 10.46
N PHE A 75 -13.57 -2.87 11.22
CA PHE A 75 -14.01 -3.65 12.39
C PHE A 75 -14.43 -2.77 13.56
N ALA A 76 -13.72 -1.66 13.78
CA ALA A 76 -14.08 -0.67 14.81
C ALA A 76 -15.34 0.15 14.45
N ASP A 77 -15.55 0.43 13.17
CA ASP A 77 -16.71 1.16 12.61
C ASP A 77 -17.97 0.28 12.50
N LYS A 78 -17.89 -1.04 12.79
CA LYS A 78 -19.10 -1.88 12.88
C LYS A 78 -19.92 -1.40 14.07
N ASP A 79 -21.07 -0.80 13.78
CA ASP A 79 -22.12 -0.41 14.73
C ASP A 79 -22.30 -1.54 15.80
N LEU A 80 -21.67 -1.39 16.96
CA LEU A 80 -22.00 -2.16 18.14
C LEU A 80 -23.38 -1.70 18.59
N ARG A 81 -24.41 -2.38 18.11
CA ARG A 81 -25.79 -2.17 18.57
C ARG A 81 -25.91 -2.68 20.01
N SER A 82 -25.65 -1.82 20.97
CA SER A 82 -26.17 -1.92 22.33
C SER A 82 -27.42 -1.03 22.42
N GLY A 83 -28.45 -1.49 23.12
CA GLY A 83 -29.85 -1.04 23.02
C GLY A 83 -30.15 0.46 23.14
N ASP A 84 -29.19 1.30 23.55
CA ASP A 84 -29.44 2.72 23.87
C ASP A 84 -28.43 3.75 23.32
N LEU A 85 -27.45 3.39 22.47
CA LEU A 85 -26.57 4.41 21.88
C LEU A 85 -25.99 3.99 20.52
N THR A 86 -26.11 4.87 19.52
CA THR A 86 -25.45 4.69 18.21
C THR A 86 -24.44 5.82 18.00
N LEU A 87 -23.15 5.54 18.16
CA LEU A 87 -22.08 6.48 17.82
C LEU A 87 -21.64 6.23 16.38
N ARG A 88 -22.01 7.14 15.46
CA ARG A 88 -21.65 7.05 14.04
C ARG A 88 -20.33 7.77 13.78
N GLN A 89 -19.26 7.02 13.57
CA GLN A 89 -18.10 7.51 12.82
C GLN A 89 -18.05 6.71 11.51
N ARG A 90 -18.44 7.32 10.38
CA ARG A 90 -18.46 6.66 9.07
C ARG A 90 -17.48 7.37 8.14
N GLY A 91 -16.64 6.62 7.45
CA GLY A 91 -15.84 7.10 6.30
C GLY A 91 -14.32 6.96 6.43
N ARG A 92 -13.80 6.58 7.60
CA ARG A 92 -12.35 6.48 7.82
C ARG A 92 -11.71 5.34 7.00
N SER A 93 -12.37 4.18 6.97
CA SER A 93 -11.93 3.02 6.17
C SER A 93 -11.90 3.32 4.67
N GLY A 94 -12.90 4.03 4.15
CA GLY A 94 -12.97 4.41 2.73
C GLY A 94 -11.82 5.33 2.30
N VAL A 95 -11.48 6.33 3.13
CA VAL A 95 -10.35 7.24 2.86
C VAL A 95 -9.02 6.49 2.87
N LEU A 96 -8.81 5.58 3.83
CA LEU A 96 -7.59 4.77 3.93
C LEU A 96 -7.45 3.82 2.72
N LEU A 97 -8.54 3.22 2.25
CA LEU A 97 -8.53 2.37 1.05
C LEU A 97 -8.20 3.18 -0.21
N ALA A 98 -8.81 4.35 -0.40
CA ALA A 98 -8.51 5.20 -1.55
C ALA A 98 -7.05 5.66 -1.57
N GLN A 99 -6.48 5.97 -0.40
CA GLN A 99 -5.06 6.31 -0.27
C GLN A 99 -4.18 5.09 -0.56
N ALA A 100 -4.54 3.90 -0.06
CA ALA A 100 -3.82 2.66 -0.35
C ALA A 100 -3.75 2.38 -1.86
N GLU A 101 -4.86 2.54 -2.57
CA GLU A 101 -4.91 2.39 -4.04
C GLU A 101 -4.05 3.44 -4.76
N ALA A 102 -3.97 4.66 -4.26
CA ALA A 102 -3.12 5.70 -4.85
C ALA A 102 -1.63 5.43 -4.62
N GLU A 103 -1.24 4.89 -3.46
CA GLU A 103 0.14 4.46 -3.19
C GLU A 103 0.52 3.23 -4.04
N GLU A 104 -0.34 2.21 -4.10
CA GLU A 104 -0.11 1.01 -4.91
C GLU A 104 0.06 1.37 -6.39
N ARG A 105 -0.76 2.30 -6.91
CA ARG A 105 -0.63 2.74 -8.29
C ARG A 105 0.70 3.45 -8.58
N ARG A 106 1.18 4.28 -7.65
CA ARG A 106 2.46 4.97 -7.78
C ARG A 106 3.62 3.97 -7.74
N ALA A 107 3.59 3.03 -6.79
CA ALA A 107 4.60 1.99 -6.65
C ALA A 107 4.76 1.18 -7.95
N TRP A 108 3.67 0.62 -8.47
CA TRP A 108 3.73 -0.17 -9.69
C TRP A 108 4.10 0.66 -10.91
N GLY A 109 3.64 1.91 -11.00
CA GLY A 109 4.05 2.83 -12.06
C GLY A 109 5.57 3.06 -12.10
N ARG A 110 6.23 3.15 -10.93
CA ARG A 110 7.69 3.26 -10.82
C ARG A 110 8.41 1.95 -11.12
N LEU A 111 7.80 0.80 -10.79
CA LEU A 111 8.41 -0.51 -10.99
C LEU A 111 8.43 -0.95 -12.45
N LEU A 112 7.51 -0.46 -13.29
CA LEU A 112 7.36 -0.86 -14.70
C LEU A 112 8.69 -1.03 -15.47
N PRO A 113 9.68 -0.13 -15.40
CA PRO A 113 10.95 -0.27 -16.12
C PRO A 113 11.83 -1.44 -15.65
N TYR A 114 11.59 -1.92 -14.43
CA TYR A 114 12.40 -2.94 -13.75
C TYR A 114 11.77 -4.34 -13.80
N LEU A 115 10.52 -4.46 -14.27
CA LEU A 115 9.81 -5.73 -14.32
C LEU A 115 10.24 -6.60 -15.50
N THR A 116 10.10 -7.92 -15.34
CA THR A 116 10.23 -8.83 -16.49
C THR A 116 9.12 -8.61 -17.50
N LYS A 117 9.42 -8.73 -18.81
CA LYS A 117 8.42 -8.59 -19.89
C LYS A 117 7.19 -9.51 -19.75
N SER A 118 7.29 -10.58 -18.96
CA SER A 118 6.22 -11.54 -18.72
C SER A 118 5.35 -11.22 -17.49
N ALA A 119 5.72 -10.22 -16.67
CA ALA A 119 5.08 -9.95 -15.38
C ALA A 119 3.75 -9.17 -15.47
N HIS A 120 3.28 -8.77 -16.66
CA HIS A 120 2.03 -8.01 -16.80
C HIS A 120 1.07 -8.64 -17.80
N PRO A 121 0.00 -9.30 -17.31
CA PRO A 121 -1.23 -9.31 -18.08
C PRO A 121 -2.50 -8.87 -17.32
N HIS A 122 -2.53 -8.77 -15.97
CA HIS A 122 -3.84 -8.70 -15.27
C HIS A 122 -4.02 -7.75 -14.07
N ARG A 123 -3.00 -7.03 -13.57
CA ARG A 123 -3.19 -6.15 -12.39
C ARG A 123 -3.56 -4.70 -12.69
N PHE A 124 -3.46 -4.28 -13.95
CA PHE A 124 -3.81 -2.93 -14.38
C PHE A 124 -4.57 -2.99 -15.69
N THR A 125 -5.88 -2.74 -15.63
CA THR A 125 -6.56 -2.05 -16.72
C THR A 125 -6.54 -0.57 -16.34
N PRO A 126 -5.84 0.30 -17.09
CA PRO A 126 -6.09 1.72 -16.95
C PRO A 126 -7.58 1.93 -17.25
N VAL A 127 -8.32 2.48 -16.28
CA VAL A 127 -9.65 3.02 -16.56
C VAL A 127 -9.40 4.21 -17.47
N GLU A 128 -9.64 4.03 -18.77
CA GLU A 128 -9.72 5.15 -19.70
C GLU A 128 -10.78 6.11 -19.12
N PRO A 129 -10.48 7.40 -18.96
CA PRO A 129 -11.52 8.35 -18.60
C PRO A 129 -12.57 8.28 -19.70
N ASP A 130 -13.80 7.91 -19.32
CA ASP A 130 -14.95 7.91 -20.21
C ASP A 130 -14.92 9.20 -21.03
N GLY A 131 -14.73 9.05 -22.34
CA GLY A 131 -14.74 10.16 -23.27
C GLY A 131 -16.09 10.87 -23.18
N GLU A 132 -16.10 11.99 -22.47
CA GLU A 132 -17.16 12.98 -22.56
C GLU A 132 -17.30 13.44 -24.01
N GLY A 133 -18.46 13.14 -24.58
CA GLY A 133 -19.24 14.05 -25.43
C GLY A 133 -18.53 14.69 -26.63
N ALA A 134 -18.83 14.16 -27.81
CA ALA A 134 -19.03 14.97 -29.01
C ALA A 134 -20.34 14.55 -29.68
#